data_AF-A0A3D3BGI4-F1
#
_entry.id   AF-A0A3D3BGI4-F1
#
_cell.length_a   1.000
_cell.length_b   1.000
_cell.length_c   1.000
_cell.angle_alpha   90.00
_cell.angle_beta   90.00
_cell.angle_gamma   90.00
#
_symmetry.space_group_name_H-M   'P 1'
#
loop_
_entity.id
_entity.type
_entity.pdbx_description
1 polymer ?
#
loop_
_entity_poly.entity_id
_entity_poly.type
_entity_poly.pdbx_seq_one_letter_code
_entity_poly.pdbx_strand_id
1 'polypeptide(L)'
;MLILTLGRYFLRRYLVTMFWFFIGVIAIIYLVDFSETTGRLAGFASYSLIGVLYLTALRLPLILQQTIPFITLFVGMTTLITLNRKSELVVARAAGISVWQFMAPFLAGALAVGLAATLLINPLAAWGQRQALSIESAWRGEGSVQKSSSAIPWLRQISGGNDVILGAKSILEDGTLLVEAVLIHFDSNGRIILRQDAKSAKLKDGYWLLNDVTETRPGEVPTRLATAKVGTNLKQEFVQERLAQPETVAFYDLSRKIAVAKSFGVSPKALETQFHSLLSLPFLLVAMTLIAATVSLKFSRFNQSRSVILGGILSGFVLYVVTVLVKAFGSSGVVPPFVAAWVPVVVAMSLGATILLHQEDG
;
A
#
# COMPACT_ATOMS: atom_id res chain seq x y z
N MET A 1 -5.94 -16.07 -38.42
CA MET A 1 -6.90 -16.82 -37.57
C MET A 1 -6.22 -17.66 -36.49
N LEU A 2 -5.18 -18.43 -36.82
CA LEU A 2 -4.49 -19.35 -35.89
C LEU A 2 -3.85 -18.66 -34.65
N ILE A 3 -3.30 -17.45 -34.84
CA ILE A 3 -2.72 -16.64 -33.75
C ILE A 3 -3.79 -16.18 -32.74
N LEU A 4 -4.98 -15.81 -33.23
CA LEU A 4 -6.09 -15.38 -32.37
C LEU A 4 -6.71 -16.54 -31.59
N THR A 5 -6.82 -17.72 -32.20
CA THR A 5 -7.34 -18.91 -31.51
C THR A 5 -6.35 -19.42 -30.46
N LEU A 6 -5.05 -19.49 -30.80
CA LEU A 6 -4.01 -19.90 -29.85
C LEU A 6 -3.85 -18.90 -28.69
N GLY A 7 -3.85 -17.60 -28.99
CA GLY A 7 -3.78 -16.55 -27.98
C GLY A 7 -4.93 -16.61 -26.98
N ARG A 8 -6.17 -16.77 -27.47
CA ARG A 8 -7.36 -16.97 -26.60
C ARG A 8 -7.26 -18.23 -25.76
N TYR A 9 -6.75 -19.31 -26.33
CA TYR A 9 -6.56 -20.57 -25.62
C TYR A 9 -5.54 -20.42 -24.46
N PHE A 10 -4.38 -19.82 -24.72
CA PHE A 10 -3.37 -19.56 -23.69
C PHE A 10 -3.85 -18.58 -22.62
N LEU A 11 -4.51 -17.48 -23.02
CA LEU A 11 -5.10 -16.53 -22.08
C LEU A 11 -6.16 -17.19 -21.18
N ARG A 12 -7.07 -17.98 -21.76
CA ARG A 12 -8.08 -18.72 -21.00
C ARG A 12 -7.43 -19.66 -20.00
N ARG A 13 -6.39 -20.39 -20.41
CA ARG A 13 -5.69 -21.33 -19.54
C ARG A 13 -4.98 -20.61 -18.40
N TYR A 14 -4.33 -19.49 -18.68
CA TYR A 14 -3.72 -18.62 -17.67
C TYR A 14 -4.74 -18.11 -16.65
N LEU A 15 -5.86 -17.55 -17.11
CA LEU A 15 -6.91 -17.01 -16.24
C LEU A 15 -7.60 -18.10 -15.41
N VAL A 16 -7.86 -19.27 -15.98
CA VAL A 16 -8.42 -20.41 -15.23
C VAL A 16 -7.45 -20.92 -14.17
N THR A 17 -6.16 -21.06 -14.49
CA THR A 17 -5.13 -21.39 -13.49
C THR A 17 -5.08 -20.32 -12.40
N MET A 18 -5.13 -19.04 -12.77
CA MET A 18 -5.13 -17.94 -11.82
C MET A 18 -6.31 -17.97 -10.87
N PHE A 19 -7.51 -18.24 -11.38
CA PHE A 19 -8.72 -18.36 -10.57
C PHE A 19 -8.59 -19.45 -9.50
N TRP A 20 -8.10 -20.65 -9.85
CA TRP A 20 -7.87 -21.72 -8.88
C TRP A 20 -6.79 -21.40 -7.86
N PHE A 21 -5.71 -20.74 -8.28
CA PHE A 21 -4.68 -20.27 -7.36
C PHE A 21 -5.22 -19.22 -6.39
N PHE A 22 -6.05 -18.28 -6.85
CA PHE A 22 -6.72 -17.32 -5.98
C PHE A 22 -7.58 -18.02 -4.94
N ILE A 23 -8.43 -18.99 -5.33
CA ILE A 23 -9.25 -19.74 -4.38
C ILE A 23 -8.38 -20.44 -3.33
N GLY A 24 -7.32 -21.14 -3.75
CA GLY A 24 -6.43 -21.85 -2.84
C GLY A 24 -5.71 -20.91 -1.87
N VAL A 25 -5.18 -19.79 -2.37
CA VAL A 25 -4.47 -18.80 -1.56
C VAL A 25 -5.41 -18.05 -0.63
N ILE A 26 -6.62 -17.69 -1.08
CA ILE A 26 -7.68 -17.12 -0.23
C ILE A 26 -7.99 -18.06 0.94
N ALA A 27 -8.18 -19.34 0.67
CA ALA A 27 -8.50 -20.32 1.71
C ALA A 27 -7.39 -20.43 2.77
N ILE A 28 -6.12 -20.49 2.33
CA ILE A 28 -4.96 -20.56 3.24
C ILE A 28 -4.85 -19.26 4.04
N ILE A 29 -4.91 -18.09 3.39
CA ILE A 29 -4.81 -16.80 4.06
C ILE A 29 -5.92 -16.64 5.09
N TYR A 30 -7.16 -16.99 4.73
CA TYR A 30 -8.29 -16.90 5.63
C TYR A 30 -8.08 -17.75 6.88
N LEU A 31 -7.62 -18.99 6.72
CA LEU A 31 -7.36 -19.89 7.85
C LEU A 31 -6.25 -19.34 8.76
N VAL A 32 -5.13 -18.90 8.18
CA VAL A 32 -3.99 -18.38 8.93
C VAL A 32 -4.36 -17.09 9.67
N ASP A 33 -4.95 -16.11 8.99
CA ASP A 33 -5.34 -14.82 9.59
C ASP A 33 -6.44 -14.99 10.65
N PHE A 34 -7.38 -15.92 10.43
CA PHE A 34 -8.38 -16.29 11.42
C PHE A 34 -7.74 -16.89 12.68
N SER A 35 -6.78 -17.81 12.51
CA SER A 35 -6.04 -18.44 13.62
C SER A 35 -5.24 -17.39 14.42
N GLU A 36 -4.50 -16.52 13.72
CA GLU A 36 -3.73 -15.45 14.34
C GLU A 36 -4.62 -14.46 15.09
N THR A 37 -5.71 -14.02 14.45
CA THR A 37 -6.64 -13.05 15.02
C THR A 37 -7.36 -13.64 16.23
N THR A 38 -7.74 -14.92 16.19
CA THR A 38 -8.30 -15.63 17.35
C THR A 38 -7.30 -15.66 18.50
N GLY A 39 -6.04 -16.03 18.23
CA GLY A 39 -4.98 -16.06 19.24
C GLY A 39 -4.73 -14.69 19.88
N ARG A 40 -4.78 -13.60 19.10
CA ARG A 40 -4.61 -12.22 19.59
C ARG A 40 -5.80 -11.72 20.40
N LEU A 41 -7.02 -12.10 20.03
CA LEU A 41 -8.25 -11.53 20.58
C LEU A 41 -8.92 -12.38 21.66
N ALA A 42 -8.51 -13.64 21.85
CA ALA A 42 -9.09 -14.55 22.85
C ALA A 42 -9.00 -14.02 24.29
N GLY A 43 -8.08 -13.07 24.57
CA GLY A 43 -7.92 -12.46 25.90
C GLY A 43 -8.83 -11.27 26.20
N PHE A 44 -9.61 -10.77 25.24
CA PHE A 44 -10.48 -9.60 25.45
C PHE A 44 -11.92 -10.00 25.84
N ALA A 45 -12.51 -9.24 26.76
CA ALA A 45 -13.87 -9.49 27.28
C ALA A 45 -14.98 -9.41 26.22
N SER A 46 -14.73 -8.74 25.08
CA SER A 46 -15.66 -8.58 23.95
C SER A 46 -15.44 -9.57 22.81
N TYR A 47 -14.79 -10.71 23.08
CA TYR A 47 -14.52 -11.74 22.07
C TYR A 47 -15.82 -12.33 21.48
N SER A 48 -15.92 -12.33 20.14
CA SER A 48 -16.99 -12.99 19.40
C SER A 48 -16.42 -13.77 18.22
N LEU A 49 -16.65 -15.08 18.17
CA LEU A 49 -16.19 -15.96 17.10
C LEU A 49 -16.68 -15.49 15.72
N ILE A 50 -17.96 -15.13 15.63
CA ILE A 50 -18.59 -14.58 14.41
C ILE A 50 -17.97 -13.22 14.06
N GLY A 51 -17.67 -12.41 15.08
CA GLY A 51 -16.92 -11.17 14.90
C GLY A 51 -15.56 -11.43 14.25
N VAL A 52 -14.78 -12.39 14.78
CA VAL A 52 -13.44 -12.70 14.25
C VAL A 52 -13.50 -13.21 12.81
N LEU A 53 -14.48 -14.07 12.48
CA LEU A 53 -14.71 -14.51 11.10
C LEU A 53 -14.99 -13.32 10.17
N TYR A 54 -15.88 -12.41 10.57
CA TYR A 54 -16.19 -11.20 9.81
C TYR A 54 -14.99 -10.26 9.67
N LEU A 55 -14.23 -10.06 10.76
CA LEU A 55 -13.02 -9.25 10.79
C LEU A 55 -11.95 -9.80 9.83
N THR A 56 -11.75 -11.12 9.84
CA THR A 56 -10.82 -11.81 8.94
C THR A 56 -11.27 -11.61 7.48
N ALA A 57 -12.57 -11.77 7.19
CA ALA A 57 -13.12 -11.57 5.85
C ALA A 57 -12.92 -10.13 5.34
N LEU A 58 -13.00 -9.13 6.21
CA LEU A 58 -12.74 -7.72 5.88
C LEU A 58 -11.27 -7.44 5.53
N ARG A 59 -10.33 -8.17 6.13
CA ARG A 59 -8.88 -8.03 5.87
C ARG A 59 -8.42 -8.76 4.63
N LEU A 60 -9.15 -9.80 4.20
CA LEU A 60 -8.79 -10.63 3.04
C LEU A 60 -8.39 -9.82 1.80
N PRO A 61 -9.14 -8.80 1.34
CA PRO A 61 -8.79 -8.12 0.10
C PRO A 61 -7.43 -7.40 0.19
N LEU A 62 -7.05 -6.91 1.37
CA LEU A 62 -5.74 -6.28 1.59
C LEU A 62 -4.61 -7.29 1.53
N ILE A 63 -4.74 -8.42 2.24
CA ILE A 63 -3.72 -9.48 2.24
C ILE A 63 -3.60 -10.11 0.84
N LEU A 64 -4.72 -10.26 0.14
CA LEU A 64 -4.72 -10.68 -1.27
C LEU A 64 -3.95 -9.71 -2.13
N GLN A 65 -4.23 -8.40 -2.03
CA GLN A 65 -3.50 -7.40 -2.82
C GLN A 65 -1.98 -7.48 -2.64
N GLN A 66 -1.50 -7.80 -1.42
CA GLN A 66 -0.07 -7.97 -1.12
C GLN A 66 0.51 -9.27 -1.71
N THR A 67 -0.30 -10.33 -1.84
CA THR A 67 0.15 -11.65 -2.29
C THR A 67 0.02 -11.88 -3.80
N ILE A 68 -0.75 -11.04 -4.51
CA ILE A 68 -0.97 -11.13 -5.97
C ILE A 68 0.32 -11.27 -6.81
N PRO A 69 1.43 -10.55 -6.54
CA PRO A 69 2.67 -10.71 -7.31
C PRO A 69 3.20 -12.16 -7.27
N PHE A 70 3.15 -12.80 -6.10
CA PHE A 70 3.55 -14.20 -5.95
C PHE A 70 2.58 -15.14 -6.63
N ILE A 71 1.27 -14.92 -6.48
CA ILE A 71 0.24 -15.70 -7.18
C ILE A 71 0.50 -15.67 -8.69
N THR A 72 0.76 -14.48 -9.23
CA THR A 72 1.03 -14.26 -10.66
C THR A 72 2.28 -15.02 -11.13
N LEU A 73 3.36 -14.98 -10.33
CA LEU A 73 4.59 -15.75 -10.61
C LEU A 73 4.29 -17.26 -10.68
N PHE A 74 3.61 -17.82 -9.67
CA PHE A 74 3.30 -19.25 -9.60
C PHE A 74 2.33 -19.70 -10.70
N VAL A 75 1.35 -18.87 -11.04
CA VAL A 75 0.42 -19.10 -12.15
C VAL A 75 1.20 -19.12 -13.47
N GLY A 76 2.04 -18.11 -13.72
CA GLY A 76 2.90 -18.05 -14.90
C GLY A 76 3.75 -19.31 -15.04
N MET A 77 4.43 -19.72 -13.96
CA MET A 77 5.25 -20.93 -13.96
C MET A 77 4.41 -22.17 -14.23
N THR A 78 3.32 -22.35 -13.50
CA THR A 78 2.48 -23.56 -13.60
C THR A 78 1.87 -23.68 -14.98
N THR A 79 1.34 -22.60 -15.54
CA THR A 79 0.77 -22.61 -16.88
C THR A 79 1.84 -22.92 -17.93
N LEU A 80 2.99 -22.23 -17.90
CA LEU A 80 4.05 -22.44 -18.90
C LEU A 80 4.70 -23.82 -18.81
N ILE A 81 5.00 -24.29 -17.60
CA ILE A 81 5.53 -25.65 -17.37
C ILE A 81 4.54 -26.69 -17.89
N THR A 82 3.23 -26.52 -17.63
CA THR A 82 2.22 -27.48 -18.08
C THR A 82 2.09 -27.50 -19.60
N LEU A 83 2.17 -26.33 -20.26
CA LEU A 83 2.16 -26.23 -21.73
C LEU A 83 3.42 -26.86 -22.33
N ASN A 84 4.58 -26.65 -21.70
CA ASN A 84 5.85 -27.24 -22.13
C ASN A 84 5.82 -28.77 -21.99
N ARG A 85 5.32 -29.30 -20.86
CA ARG A 85 5.16 -30.75 -20.64
C ARG A 85 4.23 -31.43 -21.64
N LYS A 86 3.24 -30.71 -22.17
CA LYS A 86 2.34 -31.19 -23.23
C LYS A 86 2.88 -30.95 -24.64
N SER A 87 4.13 -30.47 -24.77
CA SER A 87 4.77 -30.08 -26.03
C SER A 87 4.03 -29.01 -26.83
N GLU A 88 3.08 -28.29 -26.21
CA GLU A 88 2.25 -27.27 -26.89
C GLU A 88 3.11 -26.06 -27.31
N LEU A 89 4.08 -25.66 -26.48
CA LEU A 89 5.01 -24.57 -26.78
C LEU A 89 6.03 -24.95 -27.86
N VAL A 90 6.47 -26.21 -27.87
CA VAL A 90 7.40 -26.73 -28.90
C VAL A 90 6.73 -26.74 -30.27
N VAL A 91 5.48 -27.24 -30.34
CA VAL A 91 4.69 -27.24 -31.57
C VAL A 91 4.39 -25.81 -32.05
N ALA A 92 4.06 -24.89 -31.14
CA ALA A 92 3.86 -23.48 -31.49
C ALA A 92 5.12 -22.86 -32.12
N ARG A 93 6.31 -23.09 -31.55
CA ARG A 93 7.58 -22.60 -32.11
C ARG A 93 7.91 -23.26 -33.45
N ALA A 94 7.67 -24.57 -33.60
CA ALA A 94 7.84 -25.28 -34.87
C ALA A 94 6.90 -24.77 -35.99
N ALA A 95 5.75 -24.21 -35.63
CA ALA A 95 4.83 -23.54 -36.54
C ALA A 95 5.22 -22.10 -36.90
N GLY A 96 6.42 -21.64 -36.48
CA GLY A 96 6.95 -20.31 -36.76
C GLY A 96 6.44 -19.20 -35.83
N ILE A 97 5.85 -19.55 -34.67
CA ILE A 97 5.38 -18.56 -33.70
C ILE A 97 6.55 -18.13 -32.81
N SER A 98 6.88 -16.83 -32.87
CA SER A 98 7.90 -16.18 -32.04
C SER A 98 7.62 -16.27 -30.53
N VAL A 99 8.65 -16.08 -29.71
CA VAL A 99 8.53 -16.13 -28.25
C VAL A 99 7.57 -15.06 -27.74
N TRP A 100 7.68 -13.86 -28.31
CA TRP A 100 6.84 -12.71 -27.97
C TRP A 100 5.37 -12.92 -28.30
N GLN A 101 5.06 -13.56 -29.44
CA GLN A 101 3.68 -13.81 -29.85
C GLN A 101 2.98 -14.81 -28.93
N PHE A 102 3.66 -15.89 -28.51
CA PHE A 102 3.06 -16.82 -27.57
C PHE A 102 3.04 -16.27 -26.14
N MET A 103 3.98 -15.37 -25.77
CA MET A 103 4.02 -14.70 -24.47
C MET A 103 2.95 -13.61 -24.29
N ALA A 104 2.60 -12.91 -25.37
CA ALA A 104 1.60 -11.84 -25.37
C ALA A 104 0.30 -12.15 -24.59
N PRO A 105 -0.39 -13.30 -24.75
CA PRO A 105 -1.60 -13.62 -23.98
C PRO A 105 -1.36 -13.72 -22.46
N PHE A 106 -0.19 -14.19 -22.01
CA PHE A 106 0.13 -14.27 -20.58
C PHE A 106 0.43 -12.88 -20.01
N LEU A 107 1.18 -12.05 -20.74
CA LEU A 107 1.47 -10.67 -20.35
C LEU A 107 0.19 -9.82 -20.32
N ALA A 108 -0.69 -10.00 -21.30
CA ALA A 108 -2.00 -9.35 -21.32
C ALA A 108 -2.88 -9.82 -20.15
N GLY A 109 -2.86 -11.11 -19.81
CA GLY A 109 -3.55 -11.65 -18.64
C GLY A 109 -3.03 -11.06 -17.32
N ALA A 110 -1.71 -10.98 -17.16
CA ALA A 110 -1.07 -10.38 -15.99
C ALA A 110 -1.41 -8.89 -15.85
N LEU A 111 -1.36 -8.15 -16.96
CA LEU A 111 -1.73 -6.74 -17.00
C LEU A 111 -3.21 -6.54 -16.64
N ALA A 112 -4.11 -7.34 -17.21
CA ALA A 112 -5.54 -7.26 -16.93
C ALA A 112 -5.85 -7.55 -15.45
N VAL A 113 -5.19 -8.56 -14.86
CA VAL A 113 -5.35 -8.88 -13.44
C VAL A 113 -4.76 -7.79 -12.56
N GLY A 114 -3.64 -7.20 -12.95
CA GLY A 114 -3.05 -6.07 -12.24
C GLY A 114 -3.94 -4.83 -12.26
N LEU A 115 -4.54 -4.52 -13.41
CA LEU A 115 -5.54 -3.46 -13.52
C LEU A 115 -6.76 -3.76 -12.64
N ALA A 116 -7.28 -4.98 -12.66
CA ALA A 116 -8.36 -5.39 -11.77
C ALA A 116 -7.98 -5.29 -10.29
N ALA A 117 -6.74 -5.65 -9.93
CA ALA A 117 -6.23 -5.53 -8.57
C ALA A 117 -6.19 -4.05 -8.11
N THR A 118 -5.80 -3.15 -9.01
CA THR A 118 -5.68 -1.72 -8.70
C THR A 118 -7.04 -1.01 -8.68
N LEU A 119 -7.92 -1.34 -9.63
CA LEU A 119 -9.19 -0.64 -9.84
C LEU A 119 -10.36 -1.24 -9.04
N LEU A 120 -10.31 -2.53 -8.71
CA LEU A 120 -11.40 -3.25 -8.03
C LEU A 120 -10.97 -3.75 -6.65
N ILE A 121 -9.84 -4.47 -6.55
CA ILE A 121 -9.41 -5.07 -5.27
C ILE A 121 -8.95 -3.98 -4.30
N ASN A 122 -8.21 -2.97 -4.75
CA ASN A 122 -7.70 -1.94 -3.85
C ASN A 122 -8.79 -1.10 -3.16
N PRO A 123 -9.82 -0.58 -3.86
CA PRO A 123 -10.92 0.10 -3.18
C PRO A 123 -11.63 -0.81 -2.15
N LEU A 124 -11.84 -2.08 -2.49
CA LEU A 124 -12.42 -3.07 -1.59
C LEU A 124 -11.53 -3.32 -0.36
N ALA A 125 -10.21 -3.41 -0.56
CA ALA A 125 -9.22 -3.56 0.50
C ALA A 125 -9.16 -2.34 1.42
N ALA A 126 -9.17 -1.13 0.85
CA ALA A 126 -9.19 0.12 1.60
C ALA A 126 -10.47 0.27 2.43
N TRP A 127 -11.63 -0.12 1.88
CA TRP A 127 -12.89 -0.15 2.63
C TRP A 127 -12.86 -1.21 3.74
N GLY A 128 -12.48 -2.45 3.40
CA GLY A 128 -12.44 -3.57 4.34
C GLY A 128 -11.49 -3.30 5.52
N GLN A 129 -10.31 -2.74 5.23
CA GLN A 129 -9.33 -2.39 6.27
C GLN A 129 -9.81 -1.27 7.19
N ARG A 130 -10.50 -0.25 6.66
CA ARG A 130 -11.09 0.81 7.50
C ARG A 130 -12.13 0.25 8.47
N GLN A 131 -13.00 -0.63 7.98
CA GLN A 131 -13.99 -1.29 8.82
C GLN A 131 -13.36 -2.26 9.84
N ALA A 132 -12.31 -2.97 9.43
CA ALA A 132 -11.57 -3.86 10.33
C ALA A 132 -10.91 -3.08 11.48
N LEU A 133 -10.34 -1.91 11.20
CA LEU A 133 -9.73 -1.04 12.20
C LEU A 133 -10.76 -0.48 13.19
N SER A 134 -11.95 -0.06 12.72
CA SER A 134 -13.00 0.46 13.59
C SER A 134 -13.57 -0.61 14.53
N ILE A 135 -13.69 -1.85 14.05
CA ILE A 135 -14.13 -2.99 14.87
C ILE A 135 -13.04 -3.33 15.90
N GLU A 136 -11.77 -3.39 15.49
CA GLU A 136 -10.68 -3.69 16.40
C GLU A 136 -10.53 -2.61 17.49
N SER A 137 -10.72 -1.32 17.17
CA SER A 137 -10.71 -0.25 18.17
C SER A 137 -11.84 -0.38 19.19
N ALA A 138 -13.03 -0.83 18.77
CA ALA A 138 -14.16 -1.02 19.67
C ALA A 138 -13.92 -2.19 20.65
N TRP A 139 -13.35 -3.30 20.19
CA TRP A 139 -13.08 -4.47 21.03
C TRP A 139 -11.90 -4.32 21.97
N ARG A 140 -10.95 -3.43 21.64
CA ARG A 140 -9.82 -3.11 22.53
C ARG A 140 -10.23 -2.24 23.73
N GLY A 141 -11.50 -1.77 23.76
CA GLY A 141 -12.13 -1.05 24.87
C GLY A 141 -11.76 0.44 24.97
N GLU A 142 -12.70 1.25 25.48
CA GLU A 142 -12.57 2.70 25.71
C GLU A 142 -11.31 3.09 26.53
N GLY A 143 -10.82 2.20 27.39
CA GLY A 143 -9.61 2.43 28.21
C GLY A 143 -8.27 2.36 27.45
N SER A 144 -8.24 1.81 26.22
CA SER A 144 -7.03 1.78 25.37
C SER A 144 -7.08 2.82 24.23
N VAL A 145 -8.27 3.29 23.86
CA VAL A 145 -8.49 4.47 23.00
C VAL A 145 -7.83 5.71 23.62
N GLN A 146 -7.78 5.81 24.95
CA GLN A 146 -7.08 6.89 25.64
C GLN A 146 -5.54 6.87 25.48
N LYS A 147 -4.93 5.72 25.12
CA LYS A 147 -3.46 5.58 25.01
C LYS A 147 -2.91 5.60 23.58
N SER A 148 -3.72 5.33 22.55
CA SER A 148 -3.23 5.30 21.15
C SER A 148 -3.94 6.23 20.16
N SER A 149 -5.01 6.92 20.56
CA SER A 149 -5.71 7.89 19.70
C SER A 149 -5.80 9.31 20.27
N SER A 150 -5.20 9.57 21.44
CA SER A 150 -5.29 10.87 22.13
C SER A 150 -4.14 11.84 21.87
N ALA A 151 -3.00 11.37 21.35
CA ALA A 151 -1.91 12.27 21.01
C ALA A 151 -2.02 12.64 19.54
N ILE A 152 -2.17 13.92 19.21
CA ILE A 152 -1.77 14.36 17.87
C ILE A 152 -0.26 14.14 17.84
N PRO A 153 0.29 13.21 17.02
CA PRO A 153 1.71 13.25 16.74
C PRO A 153 1.97 14.61 16.12
N TRP A 154 2.75 15.43 16.83
CA TRP A 154 3.11 16.82 16.51
C TRP A 154 2.83 17.20 15.05
N LEU A 155 1.81 18.02 14.83
CA LEU A 155 1.36 18.45 13.51
C LEU A 155 2.01 19.77 13.17
N ARG A 156 2.91 19.78 12.17
CA ARG A 156 3.40 21.02 11.57
C ARG A 156 2.39 21.52 10.54
N GLN A 157 1.93 22.75 10.69
CA GLN A 157 1.10 23.47 9.74
C GLN A 157 1.83 24.72 9.25
N ILE A 158 1.72 25.00 7.96
CA ILE A 158 2.24 26.23 7.36
C ILE A 158 1.05 26.94 6.71
N SER A 159 0.67 28.10 7.24
CA SER A 159 -0.50 28.86 6.78
C SER A 159 -0.19 30.35 6.73
N GLY A 160 -0.35 30.98 5.56
CA GLY A 160 -0.19 32.43 5.40
C GLY A 160 1.18 32.99 5.80
N GLY A 161 2.24 32.19 5.71
CA GLY A 161 3.60 32.56 6.15
C GLY A 161 3.93 32.23 7.60
N ASN A 162 2.97 31.73 8.39
CA ASN A 162 3.20 31.25 9.75
C ASN A 162 3.47 29.74 9.75
N ASP A 163 4.63 29.35 10.25
CA ASP A 163 5.02 27.95 10.45
C ASP A 163 4.83 27.58 11.92
N VAL A 164 3.88 26.69 12.20
CA VAL A 164 3.46 26.36 13.56
C VAL A 164 3.42 24.85 13.72
N ILE A 165 4.09 24.34 14.75
CA ILE A 165 3.96 22.96 15.19
C ILE A 165 2.96 22.90 16.35
N LEU A 166 1.93 22.07 16.21
CA LEU A 166 0.85 21.84 17.16
C LEU A 166 0.96 20.43 17.75
N GLY A 167 1.08 20.34 19.07
CA GLY A 167 0.97 19.10 19.83
C GLY A 167 -0.20 19.16 20.79
N ALA A 168 -0.75 18.01 21.17
CA ALA A 168 -1.76 17.91 22.22
C ALA A 168 -1.62 16.59 22.98
N LYS A 169 -1.92 16.62 24.27
CA LYS A 169 -1.88 15.41 25.12
C LYS A 169 -3.13 14.55 24.97
N SER A 170 -4.28 15.21 24.77
CA SER A 170 -5.55 14.52 24.54
C SER A 170 -6.37 15.22 23.47
N ILE A 171 -7.17 14.43 22.74
CA ILE A 171 -8.10 14.88 21.70
C ILE A 171 -9.50 14.46 22.12
N LEU A 172 -10.43 15.40 22.05
CA LEU A 172 -11.85 15.24 22.35
C LEU A 172 -12.68 15.81 21.18
N GLU A 173 -13.99 15.54 21.20
CA GLU A 173 -14.93 16.04 20.18
C GLU A 173 -14.47 15.73 18.74
N ASP A 174 -14.08 14.47 18.49
CA ASP A 174 -13.70 13.97 17.16
C ASP A 174 -12.62 14.81 16.43
N GLY A 175 -11.62 15.32 17.16
CA GLY A 175 -10.51 16.09 16.58
C GLY A 175 -10.68 17.60 16.58
N THR A 176 -11.84 18.10 17.02
CA THR A 176 -12.10 19.55 17.08
C THR A 176 -11.68 20.20 18.40
N LEU A 177 -11.51 19.42 19.48
CA LEU A 177 -11.06 19.93 20.76
C LEU A 177 -9.74 19.26 21.18
N LEU A 178 -8.70 20.07 21.38
CA LEU A 178 -7.41 19.65 21.89
C LEU A 178 -7.28 20.05 23.35
N VAL A 179 -6.76 19.14 24.17
CA VAL A 179 -6.53 19.38 25.60
C VAL A 179 -5.04 19.30 25.90
N GLU A 180 -4.57 20.28 26.68
CA GLU A 180 -3.14 20.57 26.89
C GLU A 180 -2.43 20.72 25.53
N ALA A 181 -2.88 21.70 24.75
CA ALA A 181 -2.35 21.99 23.43
C ALA A 181 -1.08 22.84 23.53
N VAL A 182 -0.06 22.49 22.74
CA VAL A 182 1.21 23.20 22.66
C VAL A 182 1.41 23.66 21.23
N LEU A 183 1.58 24.96 21.03
CA LEU A 183 1.86 25.56 19.72
C LEU A 183 3.24 26.19 19.74
N ILE A 184 4.09 25.81 18.80
CA ILE A 184 5.45 26.34 18.64
C ILE A 184 5.53 27.02 17.28
N HIS A 185 5.80 28.32 17.27
CA HIS A 185 5.90 29.14 16.07
C HIS A 185 7.37 29.29 15.67
N PHE A 186 7.63 29.17 14.37
CA PHE A 186 8.95 29.26 13.77
C PHE A 186 9.06 30.48 12.85
N ASP A 187 10.23 31.12 12.86
CA ASP A 187 10.63 32.08 11.82
C ASP A 187 11.05 31.34 10.54
N SER A 188 11.13 32.07 9.42
CA SER A 188 11.71 31.69 8.13
C SER A 188 13.07 30.97 8.23
N ASN A 189 13.87 31.26 9.27
CA ASN A 189 15.16 30.63 9.54
C ASN A 189 15.08 29.37 10.44
N GLY A 190 13.87 28.89 10.76
CA GLY A 190 13.65 27.71 11.61
C GLY A 190 13.90 27.94 13.10
N ARG A 191 14.00 29.20 13.56
CA ARG A 191 14.17 29.56 14.98
C ARG A 191 12.80 29.67 15.65
N ILE A 192 12.71 29.23 16.91
CA ILE A 192 11.48 29.34 17.70
C ILE A 192 11.29 30.80 18.10
N ILE A 193 10.18 31.42 17.69
CA ILE A 193 9.85 32.82 18.01
C ILE A 193 8.85 32.94 19.15
N LEU A 194 7.96 31.95 19.29
CA LEU A 194 6.87 31.98 20.25
C LEU A 194 6.44 30.55 20.57
N ARG A 195 6.25 30.27 21.86
CA ARG A 195 5.57 29.05 22.34
C ARG A 195 4.29 29.46 23.07
N GLN A 196 3.18 28.79 22.75
CA GLN A 196 1.90 28.98 23.40
C GLN A 196 1.45 27.63 23.99
N ASP A 197 1.37 27.56 25.31
CA ASP A 197 0.81 26.40 26.02
C ASP A 197 -0.62 26.75 26.44
N ALA A 198 -1.61 26.02 25.93
CA ALA A 198 -3.02 26.27 26.17
C ALA A 198 -3.71 25.10 26.84
N LYS A 199 -4.60 25.38 27.78
CA LYS A 199 -5.39 24.34 28.45
C LYS A 199 -6.33 23.63 27.48
N SER A 200 -6.96 24.38 26.58
CA SER A 200 -7.72 23.82 25.47
C SER A 200 -7.57 24.63 24.19
N ALA A 201 -7.63 23.95 23.04
CA ALA A 201 -7.72 24.59 21.74
C ALA A 201 -8.88 23.98 20.95
N LYS A 202 -9.85 24.81 20.56
CA LYS A 202 -11.02 24.40 19.78
C LYS A 202 -10.90 24.87 18.33
N LEU A 203 -11.05 23.95 17.38
CA LEU A 203 -11.04 24.24 15.95
C LEU A 203 -12.33 24.95 15.58
N LYS A 204 -12.21 26.13 14.97
CA LYS A 204 -13.29 26.88 14.33
C LYS A 204 -12.91 27.14 12.87
N ASP A 205 -13.86 27.58 12.06
CA ASP A 205 -13.64 27.85 10.63
C ASP A 205 -12.50 28.85 10.42
N GLY A 206 -11.33 28.33 10.00
CA GLY A 206 -10.14 29.11 9.68
C GLY A 206 -9.22 29.47 10.86
N TYR A 207 -9.51 29.06 12.10
CA TYR A 207 -8.63 29.33 13.26
C TYR A 207 -8.82 28.35 14.42
N TRP A 208 -7.74 28.12 15.17
CA TRP A 208 -7.78 27.55 16.51
C TRP A 208 -8.10 28.64 17.52
N LEU A 209 -9.12 28.41 18.34
CA LEU A 209 -9.43 29.21 19.51
C LEU A 209 -8.79 28.55 20.73
N LEU A 210 -7.72 29.14 21.22
CA LEU A 210 -7.01 28.69 22.41
C LEU A 210 -7.62 29.36 23.64
N ASN A 211 -7.80 28.60 24.71
CA ASN A 211 -8.27 29.07 26.01
C ASN A 211 -7.20 28.83 27.08
N ASP A 212 -7.04 29.80 27.97
CA ASP A 212 -6.08 29.77 29.09
C ASP A 212 -4.66 29.50 28.59
N VAL A 213 -4.10 30.51 27.92
CA VAL A 213 -2.86 30.42 27.14
C VAL A 213 -1.72 31.07 27.92
N THR A 214 -0.60 30.38 28.01
CA THR A 214 0.67 30.94 28.47
C THR A 214 1.58 31.12 27.26
N GLU A 215 1.85 32.37 26.91
CA GLU A 215 2.82 32.73 25.87
C GLU A 215 4.21 32.83 26.46
N THR A 216 5.18 32.16 25.85
CA THR A 216 6.60 32.26 26.18
C THR A 216 7.37 32.67 24.93
N ARG A 217 8.03 33.82 24.99
CA ARG A 217 8.94 34.31 23.95
C ARG A 217 10.39 34.21 24.45
N PRO A 218 11.36 33.85 23.60
CA PRO A 218 12.76 33.81 24.02
C PRO A 218 13.22 35.17 24.56
N GLY A 219 13.66 35.21 25.82
CA GLY A 219 14.15 36.44 26.46
C GLY A 219 13.08 37.30 27.15
N GLU A 220 11.82 36.88 27.15
CA GLU A 220 10.71 37.58 27.83
C GLU A 220 10.07 36.72 28.92
N VAL A 221 9.42 37.39 29.89
CA VAL A 221 8.66 36.71 30.95
C VAL A 221 7.36 36.14 30.37
N PRO A 222 6.93 34.92 30.76
CA PRO A 222 5.70 34.35 30.25
C PRO A 222 4.48 35.22 30.53
N THR A 223 3.67 35.46 29.49
CA THR A 223 2.45 36.26 29.59
C THR A 223 1.22 35.35 29.52
N ARG A 224 0.26 35.54 30.42
CA ARG A 224 -1.00 34.80 30.42
C ARG A 224 -2.08 35.55 29.65
N LEU A 225 -2.71 34.86 28.72
CA LEU A 225 -3.84 35.36 27.93
C LEU A 225 -5.05 34.47 28.18
N ALA A 226 -6.21 35.09 28.37
CA ALA A 226 -7.46 34.34 28.57
C ALA A 226 -7.85 33.55 27.30
N THR A 227 -7.67 34.17 26.13
CA THR A 227 -7.90 33.52 24.82
C THR A 227 -6.90 34.00 23.78
N ALA A 228 -6.55 33.13 22.84
CA ALA A 228 -5.75 33.48 21.67
C ALA A 228 -6.34 32.84 20.41
N LYS A 229 -6.15 33.47 19.25
CA LYS A 229 -6.57 32.93 17.96
C LYS A 229 -5.35 32.65 17.11
N VAL A 230 -5.22 31.43 16.62
CA VAL A 230 -4.16 31.04 15.67
C VAL A 230 -4.81 30.63 14.37
N GLY A 231 -4.54 31.38 13.31
CA GLY A 231 -5.05 31.07 11.97
C GLY A 231 -4.64 29.66 11.55
N THR A 232 -5.59 28.90 11.05
CA THR A 232 -5.35 27.55 10.53
C THR A 232 -6.11 27.34 9.24
N ASN A 233 -5.51 26.58 8.33
CA ASN A 233 -6.21 26.07 7.17
C ASN A 233 -6.87 24.71 7.48
N LEU A 234 -6.55 24.07 8.61
CA LEU A 234 -6.98 22.72 8.96
C LEU A 234 -8.51 22.59 8.98
N LYS A 235 -9.03 21.65 8.18
CA LYS A 235 -10.43 21.22 8.24
C LYS A 235 -10.58 20.05 9.20
N GLN A 236 -11.76 19.91 9.81
CA GLN A 236 -12.09 18.83 10.74
C GLN A 236 -11.81 17.43 10.15
N GLU A 237 -12.07 17.25 8.86
CA GLU A 237 -11.81 16.02 8.09
C GLU A 237 -10.31 15.61 8.12
N PHE A 238 -9.38 16.56 8.21
CA PHE A 238 -7.94 16.31 8.09
C PHE A 238 -7.28 15.86 9.41
N VAL A 239 -7.83 16.27 10.56
CA VAL A 239 -7.33 15.83 11.89
C VAL A 239 -7.63 14.35 12.11
N GLN A 240 -8.77 13.88 11.61
CA GLN A 240 -9.18 12.47 11.67
C GLN A 240 -8.38 11.59 10.70
N GLU A 241 -7.97 12.13 9.55
CA GLU A 241 -7.40 11.36 8.44
C GLU A 241 -5.87 11.18 8.52
N ARG A 242 -5.17 12.01 9.31
CA ARG A 242 -3.71 11.91 9.58
C ARG A 242 -3.28 10.64 10.31
N LEU A 243 -4.22 9.89 10.87
CA LEU A 243 -4.00 8.59 11.53
C LEU A 243 -4.26 7.39 10.60
N ALA A 244 -4.74 7.62 9.37
CA ALA A 244 -5.01 6.56 8.43
C ALA A 244 -3.71 6.11 7.74
N GLN A 245 -3.35 4.84 7.93
CA GLN A 245 -2.23 4.21 7.22
C GLN A 245 -2.45 4.38 5.70
N PRO A 246 -1.44 4.72 4.88
CA PRO A 246 -1.59 4.91 3.44
C PRO A 246 -2.34 3.77 2.72
N GLU A 247 -2.22 2.55 3.24
CA GLU A 247 -2.86 1.33 2.75
C GLU A 247 -4.39 1.31 2.93
N THR A 248 -4.94 2.14 3.81
CA THR A 248 -6.39 2.28 4.06
C THR A 248 -7.08 3.26 3.12
N VAL A 249 -6.31 3.95 2.28
CA VAL A 249 -6.81 4.92 1.31
C VAL A 249 -7.07 4.22 -0.02
N ALA A 250 -8.29 4.35 -0.54
CA ALA A 250 -8.63 3.80 -1.84
C ALA A 250 -7.87 4.52 -2.96
N PHE A 251 -7.51 3.78 -4.01
CA PHE A 251 -6.76 4.31 -5.16
C PHE A 251 -7.33 5.62 -5.72
N TYR A 252 -8.65 5.71 -5.86
CA TYR A 252 -9.33 6.89 -6.39
C TYR A 252 -9.25 8.13 -5.49
N ASP A 253 -9.09 7.93 -4.18
CA ASP A 253 -9.02 9.02 -3.20
C ASP A 253 -7.58 9.52 -2.99
N LEU A 254 -6.56 8.74 -3.39
CA LEU A 254 -5.16 9.07 -3.15
C LEU A 254 -4.76 10.42 -3.75
N SER A 255 -5.17 10.72 -4.99
CA SER A 255 -4.81 11.99 -5.66
C SER A 255 -5.35 13.20 -4.90
N ARG A 256 -6.61 13.13 -4.46
CA ARG A 256 -7.25 14.16 -3.63
C ARG A 256 -6.52 14.29 -2.30
N LYS A 257 -6.28 13.20 -1.59
CA LYS A 257 -5.59 13.23 -0.28
C LYS A 257 -4.16 13.75 -0.38
N ILE A 258 -3.45 13.48 -1.48
CA ILE A 258 -2.13 14.06 -1.74
C ILE A 258 -2.22 15.58 -1.90
N ALA A 259 -3.19 16.08 -2.67
CA ALA A 259 -3.38 17.53 -2.86
C ALA A 259 -3.73 18.24 -1.55
N VAL A 260 -4.61 17.62 -0.76
CA VAL A 260 -4.99 18.08 0.58
C VAL A 260 -3.78 18.08 1.52
N ALA A 261 -3.01 16.99 1.58
CA ALA A 261 -1.80 16.93 2.39
C ALA A 261 -0.78 18.03 2.04
N LYS A 262 -0.60 18.31 0.73
CA LYS A 262 0.27 19.38 0.23
C LYS A 262 -0.23 20.77 0.64
N SER A 263 -1.54 21.05 0.56
CA SER A 263 -2.08 22.36 0.95
C SER A 263 -1.91 22.64 2.43
N PHE A 264 -1.76 21.60 3.25
CA PHE A 264 -1.51 21.70 4.69
C PHE A 264 -0.03 21.72 5.07
N GLY A 265 0.88 21.76 4.09
CA GLY A 265 2.32 21.82 4.34
C GLY A 265 2.88 20.53 4.93
N VAL A 266 2.13 19.42 4.89
CA VAL A 266 2.59 18.16 5.46
C VAL A 266 3.09 17.21 4.38
N SER A 267 4.18 16.50 4.69
CA SER A 267 4.84 15.58 3.76
C SER A 267 3.84 14.56 3.17
N PRO A 268 3.59 14.59 1.84
CA PRO A 268 2.69 13.65 1.18
C PRO A 268 3.44 12.38 0.72
N LYS A 269 4.73 12.22 1.07
CA LYS A 269 5.62 11.22 0.46
C LYS A 269 5.13 9.79 0.59
N ALA A 270 4.57 9.41 1.72
CA ALA A 270 3.97 8.09 1.91
C ALA A 270 2.76 7.85 0.99
N LEU A 271 1.87 8.84 0.85
CA LEU A 271 0.71 8.76 -0.04
C LEU A 271 1.11 8.77 -1.51
N GLU A 272 2.08 9.61 -1.89
CA GLU A 272 2.66 9.63 -3.25
C GLU A 272 3.29 8.28 -3.60
N THR A 273 4.03 7.68 -2.66
CA THR A 273 4.69 6.38 -2.88
C THR A 273 3.66 5.27 -3.01
N GLN A 274 2.62 5.27 -2.18
CA GLN A 274 1.51 4.33 -2.29
C GLN A 274 0.79 4.48 -3.64
N PHE A 275 0.51 5.71 -4.08
CA PHE A 275 -0.12 5.97 -5.37
C PHE A 275 0.71 5.42 -6.54
N HIS A 276 2.01 5.70 -6.57
CA HIS A 276 2.88 5.17 -7.62
C HIS A 276 3.06 3.65 -7.52
N SER A 277 3.06 3.07 -6.32
CA SER A 277 3.16 1.61 -6.13
C SER A 277 1.91 0.88 -6.65
N LEU A 278 0.73 1.47 -6.45
CA LEU A 278 -0.52 0.95 -7.03
C LEU A 278 -0.52 1.09 -8.55
N LEU A 279 -0.05 2.22 -9.07
CA LEU A 279 0.04 2.45 -10.50
C LEU A 279 1.06 1.52 -11.20
N SER A 280 2.16 1.17 -10.52
CA SER A 280 3.17 0.24 -11.06
C SER A 280 2.81 -1.23 -10.83
N LEU A 281 1.81 -1.55 -10.00
CA LEU A 281 1.37 -2.92 -9.71
C LEU A 281 1.05 -3.75 -10.96
N PRO A 282 0.31 -3.25 -11.98
CA PRO A 282 0.05 -4.04 -13.19
C PRO A 282 1.33 -4.41 -13.95
N PHE A 283 2.31 -3.51 -13.98
CA PHE A 283 3.60 -3.74 -14.61
C PHE A 283 4.48 -4.67 -13.77
N LEU A 284 4.37 -4.61 -12.44
CA LEU A 284 5.01 -5.58 -11.54
C LEU A 284 4.50 -7.00 -11.81
N LEU A 285 3.19 -7.18 -12.06
CA LEU A 285 2.65 -8.50 -12.40
C LEU A 285 3.19 -8.99 -13.74
N VAL A 286 3.29 -8.11 -14.75
CA VAL A 286 3.95 -8.42 -16.02
C VAL A 286 5.40 -8.84 -15.79
N ALA A 287 6.14 -8.14 -14.92
CA ALA A 287 7.51 -8.50 -14.56
C ALA A 287 7.60 -9.90 -13.92
N MET A 288 6.68 -10.23 -13.00
CA MET A 288 6.59 -11.56 -12.40
C MET A 288 6.31 -12.65 -13.44
N THR A 289 5.43 -12.38 -14.40
CA THR A 289 5.15 -13.30 -15.52
C THR A 289 6.36 -13.47 -16.45
N LEU A 290 7.14 -12.41 -16.70
CA LEU A 290 8.39 -12.50 -17.46
C LEU A 290 9.43 -13.34 -16.70
N ILE A 291 9.60 -13.15 -15.40
CA ILE A 291 10.48 -13.99 -14.57
C ILE A 291 10.03 -15.45 -14.65
N ALA A 292 8.73 -15.73 -14.52
CA ALA A 292 8.21 -17.07 -14.71
C ALA A 292 8.57 -17.64 -16.09
N ALA A 293 8.43 -16.84 -17.16
CA ALA A 293 8.76 -17.25 -18.51
C ALA A 293 10.25 -17.59 -18.70
N THR A 294 11.16 -16.75 -18.22
CA THR A 294 12.62 -16.97 -18.35
C THR A 294 13.06 -18.33 -17.78
N VAL A 295 12.36 -18.78 -16.75
CA VAL A 295 12.63 -20.02 -16.01
C VAL A 295 11.89 -21.20 -16.63
N SER A 296 10.67 -20.97 -17.11
CA SER A 296 9.79 -22.01 -17.66
C SER A 296 10.09 -22.39 -19.10
N LEU A 297 10.68 -21.50 -19.90
CA LEU A 297 10.87 -21.69 -21.34
C LEU A 297 12.17 -22.38 -21.75
N LYS A 298 13.10 -22.62 -20.82
CA LYS A 298 14.31 -23.36 -21.13
C LYS A 298 13.94 -24.81 -21.49
N PHE A 299 14.02 -25.14 -22.78
CA PHE A 299 13.67 -26.46 -23.33
C PHE A 299 14.66 -27.53 -22.85
N SER A 300 14.43 -28.10 -21.67
CA SER A 300 15.17 -29.27 -21.21
C SER A 300 14.56 -30.53 -21.83
N ARG A 301 15.39 -31.28 -22.56
CA ARG A 301 15.02 -32.52 -23.26
C ARG A 301 14.50 -33.62 -22.31
N PHE A 302 14.73 -33.48 -20.99
CA PHE A 302 14.17 -34.33 -19.94
C PHE A 302 13.92 -33.48 -18.68
N ASN A 303 12.65 -33.16 -18.43
CA ASN A 303 12.14 -32.53 -17.21
C ASN A 303 12.71 -31.13 -16.89
N GLN A 304 11.86 -30.22 -16.41
CA GLN A 304 12.31 -28.93 -15.93
C GLN A 304 13.22 -29.17 -14.71
N SER A 305 14.46 -28.69 -14.73
CA SER A 305 15.34 -28.86 -13.57
C SER A 305 14.73 -28.19 -12.34
N ARG A 306 14.67 -28.91 -11.21
CA ARG A 306 14.21 -28.35 -9.93
C ARG A 306 15.00 -27.10 -9.53
N SER A 307 16.29 -27.03 -9.89
CA SER A 307 17.13 -25.85 -9.64
C SER A 307 16.68 -24.61 -10.41
N VAL A 308 16.13 -24.79 -11.62
CA VAL A 308 15.64 -23.70 -12.46
C VAL A 308 14.34 -23.15 -11.85
N ILE A 309 13.40 -24.02 -11.49
CA ILE A 309 12.15 -23.61 -10.80
C ILE A 309 12.48 -22.86 -9.51
N LEU A 310 13.39 -23.38 -8.70
CA LEU A 310 13.81 -22.73 -7.45
C LEU A 310 14.45 -21.36 -7.72
N GLY A 311 15.28 -21.23 -8.75
CA GLY A 311 15.87 -19.96 -9.17
C GLY A 311 14.83 -18.91 -9.57
N GLY A 312 13.74 -19.32 -10.24
CA GLY A 312 12.64 -18.41 -10.56
C GLY A 312 11.85 -17.94 -9.34
N ILE A 313 11.56 -18.85 -8.41
CA ILE A 313 10.87 -18.51 -7.15
C ILE A 313 11.74 -17.54 -6.36
N LEU A 314 13.04 -17.81 -6.25
CA LEU A 314 13.99 -16.93 -5.57
C LEU A 314 14.08 -15.56 -6.25
N SER A 315 14.12 -15.52 -7.58
CA SER A 315 14.17 -14.26 -8.34
C SER A 315 12.93 -13.40 -8.11
N GLY A 316 11.73 -14.00 -8.14
CA GLY A 316 10.48 -13.30 -7.83
C GLY A 316 10.43 -12.83 -6.37
N PHE A 317 10.92 -13.63 -5.43
CA PHE A 317 11.03 -13.25 -4.03
C PHE A 317 11.99 -12.07 -3.82
N VAL A 318 13.17 -12.11 -4.44
CA VAL A 318 14.15 -10.99 -4.39
C VAL A 318 13.52 -9.72 -4.94
N LEU A 319 12.83 -9.79 -6.09
CA LEU A 319 12.14 -8.65 -6.66
C LEU A 319 11.08 -8.08 -5.69
N TYR A 320 10.30 -8.94 -5.03
CA TYR A 320 9.33 -8.49 -4.03
C TYR A 320 10.02 -7.77 -2.85
N VAL A 321 11.06 -8.37 -2.27
CA VAL A 321 11.80 -7.79 -1.14
C VAL A 321 12.39 -6.44 -1.53
N VAL A 322 13.04 -6.34 -2.69
CA VAL A 322 13.57 -5.08 -3.20
C VAL A 322 12.45 -4.05 -3.37
N THR A 323 11.31 -4.43 -3.93
CA THR A 323 10.16 -3.53 -4.11
C THR A 323 9.64 -3.01 -2.78
N VAL A 324 9.51 -3.87 -1.76
CA VAL A 324 9.05 -3.47 -0.41
C VAL A 324 10.06 -2.53 0.28
N LEU A 325 11.35 -2.85 0.22
CA LEU A 325 12.40 -2.03 0.83
C LEU A 325 12.50 -0.65 0.17
N VAL A 326 12.51 -0.62 -1.16
CA VAL A 326 12.58 0.64 -1.91
C VAL A 326 11.31 1.46 -1.69
N LYS A 327 10.13 0.83 -1.64
CA LYS A 327 8.86 1.49 -1.27
C LYS A 327 8.95 2.11 0.13
N ALA A 328 9.56 1.45 1.11
CA ALA A 328 9.74 2.00 2.45
C ALA A 328 10.62 3.27 2.42
N PHE A 329 11.70 3.28 1.63
CA PHE A 329 12.52 4.48 1.41
C PHE A 329 11.80 5.62 0.68
N GLY A 330 10.87 5.29 -0.23
CA GLY A 330 9.98 6.26 -0.85
C GLY A 330 9.04 6.90 0.17
N SER A 331 8.43 6.07 1.03
CA SER A 331 7.50 6.51 2.06
C SER A 331 8.15 7.37 3.14
N SER A 332 9.41 7.10 3.49
CA SER A 332 10.19 7.93 4.42
C SER A 332 10.73 9.23 3.81
N GLY A 333 10.63 9.39 2.48
CA GLY A 333 11.11 10.57 1.77
C GLY A 333 12.61 10.56 1.46
N VAL A 334 13.33 9.47 1.73
CA VAL A 334 14.75 9.30 1.37
C VAL A 334 14.93 9.21 -0.14
N VAL A 335 14.03 8.51 -0.82
CA VAL A 335 14.01 8.33 -2.28
C VAL A 335 12.77 9.01 -2.85
N PRO A 336 12.83 9.64 -4.03
CA PRO A 336 11.64 10.17 -4.69
C PRO A 336 10.55 9.07 -4.88
N PRO A 337 9.29 9.32 -4.50
CA PRO A 337 8.20 8.34 -4.57
C PRO A 337 8.04 7.62 -5.92
N PHE A 338 8.24 8.37 -7.01
CA PHE A 338 8.20 7.83 -8.36
C PHE A 338 9.31 6.79 -8.60
N VAL A 339 10.55 7.15 -8.28
CA VAL A 339 11.72 6.26 -8.41
C VAL A 339 11.51 5.00 -7.57
N ALA A 340 10.99 5.18 -6.36
CA ALA A 340 10.81 4.08 -5.43
C ALA A 340 9.85 2.99 -5.95
N ALA A 341 8.79 3.40 -6.64
CA ALA A 341 7.76 2.47 -7.14
C ALA A 341 8.07 1.89 -8.53
N TRP A 342 8.77 2.63 -9.40
CA TRP A 342 8.94 2.25 -10.80
C TRP A 342 10.27 1.55 -11.09
N VAL A 343 11.36 1.92 -10.40
CA VAL A 343 12.70 1.36 -10.72
C VAL A 343 12.75 -0.16 -10.58
N PRO A 344 12.28 -0.79 -9.48
CA PRO A 344 12.32 -2.25 -9.37
C PRO A 344 11.55 -2.95 -10.50
N VAL A 345 10.41 -2.37 -10.90
CA VAL A 345 9.54 -2.91 -11.96
C VAL A 345 10.22 -2.81 -13.33
N VAL A 346 10.72 -1.63 -13.69
CA VAL A 346 11.38 -1.39 -14.99
C VAL A 346 12.62 -2.26 -15.13
N VAL A 347 13.44 -2.36 -14.07
CA VAL A 347 14.64 -3.21 -14.07
C VAL A 347 14.26 -4.68 -14.27
N ALA A 348 13.26 -5.18 -13.52
CA ALA A 348 12.82 -6.56 -13.66
C ALA A 348 12.24 -6.89 -15.04
N MET A 349 11.41 -5.99 -15.60
CA MET A 349 10.89 -6.15 -16.96
C MET A 349 12.02 -6.16 -17.99
N SER A 350 12.99 -5.26 -17.86
CA SER A 350 14.14 -5.17 -18.77
C SER A 350 15.02 -6.42 -18.72
N LEU A 351 15.32 -6.91 -17.51
CA LEU A 351 16.07 -8.16 -17.32
C LEU A 351 15.32 -9.37 -17.87
N GLY A 352 14.03 -9.50 -17.54
CA GLY A 352 13.18 -10.58 -18.05
C GLY A 352 13.09 -10.58 -19.58
N ALA A 353 12.92 -9.40 -20.17
CA ALA A 353 12.89 -9.25 -21.62
C ALA A 353 14.25 -9.59 -22.26
N THR A 354 15.36 -9.12 -21.70
CA THR A 354 16.71 -9.40 -22.21
C THR A 354 17.03 -10.89 -22.20
N ILE A 355 16.66 -11.59 -21.13
CA ILE A 355 16.86 -13.04 -21.03
C ILE A 355 16.01 -13.78 -22.08
N LEU A 356 14.77 -13.35 -22.30
CA LEU A 356 13.89 -13.95 -23.32
C LEU A 356 14.41 -13.73 -24.74
N LEU A 357 14.94 -12.53 -25.06
CA LEU A 357 15.58 -12.26 -26.35
C LEU A 357 16.75 -13.22 -26.62
N HIS A 358 17.64 -13.38 -25.63
CA HIS A 358 18.78 -14.31 -25.76
C HIS A 358 18.34 -15.78 -25.93
N GLN A 359 17.16 -16.17 -25.44
CA GLN A 359 16.61 -17.52 -25.61
C GLN A 359 15.85 -17.71 -26.94
N GLU A 360 15.54 -16.62 -27.64
CA GLU A 360 14.89 -16.67 -28.95
C GLU A 360 15.92 -16.80 -30.07
N ASP A 361 17.04 -16.07 -29.97
CA ASP A 361 18.10 -16.02 -30.97
C ASP A 361 19.10 -17.20 -30.91
N GLY A 362 19.14 -17.92 -29.78
CA GLY A 362 19.96 -19.13 -29.58
C GLY A 362 19.12 -20.39 -29.52
#